data_AF-A0A838BGE1-F1
#
_entry.id   AF-A0A838BGE1-F1
#
_cell.length_a   1.000
_cell.length_b   1.000
_cell.length_c   1.000
_cell.angle_alpha   90.00
_cell.angle_beta   90.00
_cell.angle_gamma   90.00
#
_symmetry.space_group_name_H-M   'P 1'
#
loop_
_entity.id
_entity.type
_entity.pdbx_description
1 polymer ?
#
loop_
_entity_poly.entity_id
_entity_poly.type
_entity_poly.pdbx_seq_one_letter_code
_entity_poly.pdbx_strand_id
1 'polypeptide(L)'
;QNAGSIVNTVVVHGHDDDSTDDVTATDDATVTVKDVAPSIAIEKTADPTSIDEGSATDVTYTYEVTNTSAAGAFDPLTLTALVDDNATPGDATDDIDLLDGFVAGSDHGTHYVSGDTDDDYLVDSDETWTFTTTVGIDAHNAGSIVNTVVVHAHDDDSTGDVTATDDATVTVKDVAPSIAIDKTVDGDHDGIFHSSELTQSGPQNVTYHYAITNTSPAGALDPLTLTSLLDDNGTANIGDDINLLSGFVANSSHGTHYVSGDTDNDYLVDSNETWAFEATTAINLLPNGASKTNLVTVAAHDDDSLNSVTAQDTATVTSFAGPGVRTPGFWTNLGKSFWDGVDGVGKTGPNFADHELRYVVDFNNDKTLDPGKPGLLIGDYNKNGLTDAGEDTFFISYADALKVIDASAKDQQDTRFVLARDTVATWLNFLAGNPIGDATDPNSPHKYLDQAIDWLQVTNGGTPSSQFEDWGGGSAVKANTAAWNVGLETESSNATTELAGNLIHQELDFYNNTGMTFEGAILHIYANDGG
;
A
#
# COMPACT_ATOMS: atom_id res chain seq x y z
N GLN A 1 66.41 20.14 9.01
CA GLN A 1 67.70 19.49 8.67
C GLN A 1 67.69 18.20 9.41
N ASN A 2 67.69 17.13 8.64
CA ASN A 2 67.54 15.76 9.10
C ASN A 2 68.61 15.42 10.14
N ALA A 3 68.23 14.61 11.12
CA ALA A 3 69.09 14.01 12.11
C ALA A 3 70.26 13.30 11.43
N GLY A 4 71.44 13.42 12.05
CA GLY A 4 72.64 12.86 11.45
C GLY A 4 73.92 13.51 11.96
N SER A 5 75.02 13.22 11.27
CA SER A 5 76.33 13.77 11.60
C SER A 5 76.89 14.54 10.41
N ILE A 6 77.21 15.81 10.63
CA ILE A 6 77.97 16.61 9.68
C ILE A 6 79.44 16.48 10.05
N VAL A 7 80.23 15.88 9.16
CA VAL A 7 81.68 15.72 9.33
C VAL A 7 82.39 16.76 8.48
N ASN A 8 83.20 17.61 9.11
CA ASN A 8 84.10 18.52 8.43
C ASN A 8 85.54 18.02 8.53
N THR A 9 86.12 17.66 7.40
CA THR A 9 87.50 17.14 7.32
C THR A 9 88.45 18.22 6.82
N VAL A 10 89.54 18.44 7.54
CA VAL A 10 90.67 19.24 7.04
C VAL A 10 91.83 18.33 6.70
N VAL A 11 92.36 18.49 5.50
CA VAL A 11 93.61 17.84 5.06
C VAL A 11 94.66 18.92 4.89
N VAL A 12 95.79 18.76 5.58
CA VAL A 12 96.97 19.60 5.40
C VAL A 12 98.06 18.81 4.70
N HIS A 13 98.70 19.47 3.73
CA HIS A 13 99.81 18.96 2.95
C HIS A 13 101.08 19.72 3.34
N GLY A 14 102.20 19.01 3.40
CA GLY A 14 103.48 19.59 3.74
C GLY A 14 104.62 18.83 3.06
N HIS A 15 105.70 19.55 2.78
CA HIS A 15 106.94 18.99 2.25
C HIS A 15 108.09 19.40 3.15
N ASP A 16 109.13 18.55 3.23
CA ASP A 16 110.40 18.93 3.83
C ASP A 16 111.14 19.92 2.92
N ASP A 17 111.94 20.84 3.45
CA ASP A 17 112.52 21.93 2.63
C ASP A 17 113.57 21.46 1.61
N ASP A 18 114.13 20.27 1.82
CA ASP A 18 115.05 19.58 0.91
C ASP A 18 114.41 18.38 0.15
N SER A 19 113.08 18.18 0.22
CA SER A 19 112.37 17.10 -0.49
C SER A 19 111.03 17.55 -1.08
N THR A 20 110.67 17.01 -2.25
CA THR A 20 109.35 17.25 -2.86
C THR A 20 108.32 16.19 -2.49
N ASP A 21 108.62 15.30 -1.53
CA ASP A 21 107.70 14.23 -1.12
C ASP A 21 106.62 14.78 -0.19
N ASP A 22 105.36 14.61 -0.56
CA ASP A 22 104.21 15.17 0.17
C ASP A 22 103.88 14.31 1.39
N VAL A 23 103.74 14.95 2.55
CA VAL A 23 103.19 14.33 3.74
C VAL A 23 101.87 14.98 4.07
N THR A 24 100.86 14.15 4.32
CA THR A 24 99.51 14.60 4.60
C THR A 24 99.12 14.27 6.03
N ALA A 25 98.46 15.20 6.70
CA ALA A 25 97.73 14.94 7.93
C ALA A 25 96.27 15.33 7.75
N THR A 26 95.37 14.57 8.37
CA THR A 26 93.92 14.82 8.32
C THR A 26 93.37 14.90 9.73
N ASP A 27 92.39 15.76 9.95
CA ASP A 27 91.61 15.84 11.18
C ASP A 27 90.13 16.09 10.86
N ASP A 28 89.25 15.50 11.67
CA ASP A 28 87.81 15.54 11.47
C ASP A 28 87.12 16.20 12.67
N ALA A 29 86.18 17.11 12.38
CA ALA A 29 85.26 17.66 13.36
C ALA A 29 83.83 17.21 13.03
N THR A 30 83.19 16.51 13.97
CA THR A 30 81.82 16.02 13.80
C THR A 30 80.84 16.85 14.61
N VAL A 31 79.79 17.37 13.97
CA VAL A 31 78.61 17.94 14.63
C VAL A 31 77.47 16.94 14.52
N THR A 32 76.89 16.56 15.65
CA THR A 32 75.68 15.72 15.69
C THR A 32 74.44 16.61 15.70
N VAL A 33 73.62 16.46 14.66
CA VAL A 33 72.26 16.99 14.61
C VAL A 33 71.36 15.98 15.32
N LYS A 34 70.58 16.46 16.28
CA LYS A 34 69.65 15.61 17.02
C LYS A 34 68.30 15.64 16.34
N ASP A 35 67.72 14.47 16.23
CA ASP A 35 66.32 14.23 15.91
C ASP A 35 65.38 14.93 16.90
N VAL A 36 64.27 15.47 16.39
CA VAL A 36 63.19 16.09 17.14
C VAL A 36 61.92 15.29 16.85
N ALA A 37 61.31 14.72 17.89
CA ALA A 37 60.16 13.84 17.70
C ALA A 37 59.03 14.51 16.88
N PRO A 38 58.47 13.80 15.89
CA PRO A 38 57.40 14.31 15.04
C PRO A 38 56.08 14.41 15.82
N SER A 39 55.21 15.32 15.38
CA SER A 39 53.86 15.51 15.93
C SER A 39 52.91 15.94 14.83
N ILE A 40 51.77 15.28 14.74
CA ILE A 40 50.70 15.59 13.79
C ILE A 40 49.41 15.89 14.53
N ALA A 41 48.55 16.71 13.96
CA ALA A 41 47.19 16.95 14.42
C ALA A 41 46.22 16.85 13.24
N ILE A 42 44.99 16.45 13.55
CA ILE A 42 43.88 16.39 12.60
C ILE A 42 42.64 16.98 13.24
N GLU A 43 41.89 17.77 12.47
CA GLU A 43 40.55 18.24 12.83
C GLU A 43 39.55 17.69 11.80
N LYS A 44 38.45 17.11 12.28
CA LYS A 44 37.39 16.54 11.47
C LYS A 44 36.08 17.26 11.77
N THR A 45 35.41 17.70 10.71
CA THR A 45 34.11 18.37 10.82
C THR A 45 33.09 17.74 9.88
N ALA A 46 31.82 17.83 10.23
CA ALA A 46 30.69 17.30 9.46
C ALA A 46 29.74 18.42 9.04
N ASP A 47 29.22 18.37 7.82
CA ASP A 47 28.15 19.23 7.32
C ASP A 47 27.14 18.41 6.50
N PRO A 48 25.87 18.30 6.95
CA PRO A 48 25.29 18.89 8.15
C PRO A 48 25.69 18.17 9.45
N THR A 49 25.68 18.88 10.59
CA THR A 49 25.90 18.28 11.93
C THR A 49 24.65 17.63 12.52
N SER A 50 23.51 17.74 11.85
CA SER A 50 22.27 17.09 12.26
C SER A 50 21.39 16.75 11.06
N ILE A 51 20.84 15.55 11.09
CA ILE A 51 19.90 15.03 10.10
C ILE A 51 18.64 14.53 10.81
N ASP A 52 17.57 14.35 10.06
CA ASP A 52 16.35 13.70 10.55
C ASP A 52 16.44 12.20 10.22
N GLU A 53 15.81 11.36 11.03
CA GLU A 53 15.79 9.90 10.79
C GLU A 53 14.84 9.49 9.65
N GLY A 54 14.80 8.18 9.38
CA GLY A 54 13.91 7.57 8.41
C GLY A 54 14.37 7.75 6.96
N SER A 55 15.46 8.47 6.68
CA SER A 55 15.95 8.69 5.31
C SER A 55 17.47 8.66 5.19
N ALA A 56 17.93 8.09 4.08
CA ALA A 56 19.33 8.20 3.67
C ALA A 56 19.69 9.67 3.43
N THR A 57 20.74 10.16 4.11
CA THR A 57 21.22 11.55 3.98
C THR A 57 22.73 11.57 3.79
N ASP A 58 23.18 12.31 2.78
CA ASP A 58 24.61 12.55 2.55
C ASP A 58 25.16 13.55 3.58
N VAL A 59 26.26 13.18 4.24
CA VAL A 59 27.04 14.05 5.11
C VAL A 59 28.44 14.22 4.54
N THR A 60 28.84 15.47 4.32
CA THR A 60 30.21 15.78 3.89
C THR A 60 31.10 15.96 5.11
N TYR A 61 32.19 15.20 5.15
CA TYR A 61 33.23 15.34 6.16
C TYR A 61 34.44 16.07 5.57
N THR A 62 34.98 17.01 6.35
CA THR A 62 36.20 17.77 6.02
C THR A 62 37.28 17.47 7.06
N TYR A 63 38.50 17.24 6.59
CA TYR A 63 39.65 16.87 7.40
C TYR A 63 40.75 17.89 7.19
N GLU A 64 41.27 18.48 8.26
CA GLU A 64 42.39 19.40 8.24
C GLU A 64 43.58 18.78 8.98
N VAL A 65 44.61 18.41 8.23
CA VAL A 65 45.84 17.79 8.76
C VAL A 65 46.92 18.86 8.87
N THR A 66 47.57 18.93 10.03
CA THR A 66 48.65 19.89 10.32
C THR A 66 49.85 19.23 10.96
N ASN A 67 51.04 19.65 10.55
CA ASN A 67 52.29 19.28 11.19
C ASN A 67 52.52 20.18 12.42
N THR A 68 52.45 19.60 13.62
CA THR A 68 52.66 20.31 14.89
C THR A 68 54.02 20.00 15.52
N SER A 69 54.96 19.45 14.73
CA SER A 69 56.31 19.11 15.18
C SER A 69 57.05 20.36 15.65
N ALA A 70 57.81 20.22 16.75
CA ALA A 70 58.54 21.36 17.34
C ALA A 70 59.69 21.86 16.43
N ALA A 71 60.15 21.04 15.49
CA ALA A 71 61.17 21.38 14.51
C ALA A 71 60.65 22.30 13.38
N GLY A 72 59.34 22.41 13.19
CA GLY A 72 58.71 23.30 12.21
C GLY A 72 59.06 22.95 10.76
N ALA A 73 59.18 23.96 9.89
CA ALA A 73 59.45 23.87 8.44
C ALA A 73 60.83 23.29 8.05
N PHE A 74 61.52 22.65 8.99
CA PHE A 74 62.78 21.97 8.76
C PHE A 74 62.66 20.45 8.90
N ASP A 75 61.46 19.96 9.17
CA ASP A 75 61.12 18.58 9.49
C ASP A 75 59.66 18.28 9.06
N PRO A 76 59.42 18.22 7.75
CA PRO A 76 58.09 17.99 7.20
C PRO A 76 57.67 16.52 7.32
N LEU A 77 56.37 16.26 7.31
CA LEU A 77 55.84 14.90 7.51
C LEU A 77 55.34 14.27 6.22
N THR A 78 55.67 12.99 6.01
CA THR A 78 55.06 12.16 4.98
C THR A 78 53.84 11.44 5.54
N LEU A 79 52.65 11.71 4.99
CA LEU A 79 51.44 10.96 5.34
C LEU A 79 51.52 9.53 4.79
N THR A 80 51.17 8.55 5.61
CA THR A 80 51.22 7.11 5.26
C THR A 80 49.85 6.45 5.24
N ALA A 81 48.89 7.00 5.97
CA ALA A 81 47.47 6.62 5.91
C ALA A 81 46.61 7.76 6.46
N LEU A 82 45.41 7.92 5.90
CA LEU A 82 44.39 8.82 6.45
C LEU A 82 43.04 8.09 6.39
N VAL A 83 42.77 7.30 7.42
CA VAL A 83 41.66 6.33 7.40
C VAL A 83 40.48 6.87 8.18
N ASP A 84 39.36 7.00 7.49
CA ASP A 84 38.05 7.33 8.04
C ASP A 84 37.23 6.06 8.27
N ASP A 85 36.57 5.93 9.41
CA ASP A 85 35.74 4.76 9.73
C ASP A 85 34.37 4.77 9.02
N ASN A 86 34.18 5.63 8.00
CA ASN A 86 32.97 5.72 7.17
C ASN A 86 31.66 5.85 7.99
N ALA A 87 31.73 6.43 9.19
CA ALA A 87 30.62 6.50 10.13
C ALA A 87 30.06 5.13 10.59
N THR A 88 30.88 4.07 10.53
CA THR A 88 30.59 2.70 10.98
C THR A 88 31.56 2.23 12.08
N PRO A 89 31.53 2.83 13.30
CA PRO A 89 32.49 2.52 14.35
C PRO A 89 32.63 1.02 14.66
N GLY A 90 33.85 0.50 14.47
CA GLY A 90 34.20 -0.89 14.76
C GLY A 90 34.01 -1.86 13.58
N ASP A 91 33.53 -1.39 12.44
CA ASP A 91 33.53 -2.15 11.18
C ASP A 91 34.62 -1.63 10.24
N ALA A 92 35.77 -2.28 10.22
CA ALA A 92 36.88 -1.87 9.35
C ALA A 92 36.72 -2.33 7.89
N THR A 93 35.58 -2.91 7.50
CA THR A 93 35.40 -3.48 6.15
C THR A 93 35.04 -2.44 5.10
N ASP A 94 34.53 -1.29 5.52
CA ASP A 94 34.15 -0.16 4.67
C ASP A 94 34.90 1.14 4.98
N ASP A 95 35.90 1.10 5.86
CA ASP A 95 36.84 2.20 6.12
C ASP A 95 37.37 2.81 4.81
N ILE A 96 37.40 4.14 4.75
CA ILE A 96 37.88 4.92 3.60
C ILE A 96 39.30 5.42 3.88
N ASP A 97 40.28 4.96 3.12
CA ASP A 97 41.60 5.61 3.10
C ASP A 97 41.58 6.82 2.15
N LEU A 98 41.59 8.01 2.73
CA LEU A 98 41.56 9.28 2.02
C LEU A 98 42.87 9.56 1.25
N LEU A 99 43.91 8.74 1.44
CA LEU A 99 45.11 8.74 0.58
C LEU A 99 45.01 7.77 -0.60
N ASP A 100 43.89 7.08 -0.82
CA ASP A 100 43.76 6.24 -2.01
C ASP A 100 43.91 7.07 -3.30
N GLY A 101 44.76 6.58 -4.20
CA GLY A 101 45.18 7.30 -5.40
C GLY A 101 46.19 8.44 -5.17
N PHE A 102 46.59 8.74 -3.93
CA PHE A 102 47.67 9.68 -3.64
C PHE A 102 49.02 9.07 -4.04
N VAL A 103 49.71 9.72 -4.97
CA VAL A 103 51.03 9.31 -5.46
C VAL A 103 51.97 10.50 -5.34
N ALA A 104 52.86 10.44 -4.34
CA ALA A 104 53.87 11.47 -4.08
C ALA A 104 54.62 11.87 -5.36
N GLY A 105 54.64 13.17 -5.67
CA GLY A 105 55.27 13.73 -6.86
C GLY A 105 54.50 13.50 -8.17
N SER A 106 53.24 13.06 -8.13
CA SER A 106 52.41 12.81 -9.30
C SER A 106 50.98 13.31 -9.18
N ASP A 107 50.22 12.83 -8.21
CA ASP A 107 48.77 13.09 -8.07
C ASP A 107 48.37 13.06 -6.60
N HIS A 108 47.51 13.97 -6.15
CA HIS A 108 47.03 14.04 -4.77
C HIS A 108 45.76 13.19 -4.53
N GLY A 109 45.29 12.46 -5.55
CA GLY A 109 44.12 11.59 -5.42
C GLY A 109 42.79 12.35 -5.45
N THR A 110 41.69 11.66 -5.14
CA THR A 110 40.32 12.22 -5.31
C THR A 110 39.78 12.95 -4.08
N HIS A 111 40.35 12.67 -2.90
CA HIS A 111 39.87 13.24 -1.63
C HIS A 111 40.61 14.51 -1.22
N TYR A 112 41.81 14.73 -1.75
CA TYR A 112 42.59 15.92 -1.48
C TYR A 112 41.97 17.17 -2.13
N VAL A 113 41.92 18.28 -1.39
CA VAL A 113 41.33 19.54 -1.83
C VAL A 113 42.37 20.65 -1.97
N SER A 114 43.22 20.85 -0.96
CA SER A 114 44.22 21.93 -0.92
C SER A 114 45.18 21.78 0.25
N GLY A 115 46.26 22.57 0.27
CA GLY A 115 47.10 22.77 1.47
C GLY A 115 48.60 22.60 1.28
N ASP A 116 49.00 21.91 0.22
CA ASP A 116 50.38 21.72 -0.26
C ASP A 116 50.72 22.94 -1.11
N THR A 117 51.45 23.88 -0.52
CA THR A 117 51.66 25.22 -1.06
C THR A 117 52.88 25.34 -1.93
N ASP A 118 53.82 24.40 -1.82
CA ASP A 118 55.03 24.33 -2.62
C ASP A 118 55.13 23.08 -3.52
N ASP A 119 54.07 22.27 -3.55
CA ASP A 119 53.88 21.08 -4.39
C ASP A 119 54.95 20.00 -4.10
N ASP A 120 55.40 19.88 -2.86
CA ASP A 120 56.45 18.94 -2.44
C ASP A 120 55.93 17.61 -1.87
N TYR A 121 54.62 17.51 -1.65
CA TYR A 121 53.91 16.34 -1.13
C TYR A 121 54.29 15.95 0.31
N LEU A 122 54.78 16.91 1.10
CA LEU A 122 55.07 16.76 2.52
C LEU A 122 54.27 17.78 3.33
N VAL A 123 53.79 17.38 4.51
CA VAL A 123 53.02 18.29 5.37
C VAL A 123 54.00 19.18 6.14
N ASP A 124 54.15 20.41 5.65
CA ASP A 124 54.95 21.44 6.29
C ASP A 124 54.27 22.09 7.49
N SER A 125 55.06 22.70 8.37
CA SER A 125 54.54 23.28 9.63
C SER A 125 53.68 24.54 9.44
N ASP A 126 53.77 25.20 8.29
CA ASP A 126 52.95 26.34 7.90
C ASP A 126 51.80 25.97 6.95
N GLU A 127 51.61 24.67 6.72
CA GLU A 127 50.57 24.13 5.86
C GLU A 127 49.39 23.57 6.65
N THR A 128 48.25 23.48 5.97
CA THR A 128 47.04 22.82 6.47
C THR A 128 46.43 22.09 5.30
N TRP A 129 46.60 20.77 5.31
CA TRP A 129 46.13 19.91 4.23
C TRP A 129 44.67 19.56 4.46
N THR A 130 43.84 19.93 3.48
CA THR A 130 42.40 19.73 3.50
C THR A 130 42.03 18.54 2.63
N PHE A 131 41.32 17.59 3.20
CA PHE A 131 40.68 16.47 2.50
C PHE A 131 39.17 16.53 2.69
N THR A 132 38.42 15.93 1.78
CA THR A 132 36.96 15.79 1.90
C THR A 132 36.46 14.43 1.42
N THR A 133 35.41 13.93 2.06
CA THR A 133 34.63 12.79 1.56
C THR A 133 33.15 12.99 1.89
N THR A 134 32.27 12.33 1.15
CA THR A 134 30.83 12.33 1.43
C THR A 134 30.39 10.91 1.74
N VAL A 135 29.74 10.75 2.88
CA VAL A 135 29.23 9.47 3.39
C VAL A 135 27.71 9.51 3.34
N GLY A 136 27.09 8.50 2.73
CA GLY A 136 25.65 8.30 2.76
C GLY A 136 25.27 7.61 4.07
N ILE A 137 24.53 8.30 4.92
CA ILE A 137 24.07 7.77 6.21
C ILE A 137 22.64 7.29 6.10
N ASP A 138 22.42 5.99 6.29
CA ASP A 138 21.11 5.37 6.46
C ASP A 138 20.66 5.52 7.92
N ALA A 139 20.09 6.69 8.24
CA ALA A 139 19.67 7.03 9.60
C ALA A 139 18.32 6.35 9.94
N HIS A 140 18.37 5.12 10.44
CA HIS A 140 17.18 4.40 10.90
C HIS A 140 16.57 5.05 12.14
N ASN A 141 17.40 5.28 13.17
CA ASN A 141 16.93 5.62 14.52
C ASN A 141 17.57 6.92 15.02
N ALA A 142 16.86 7.64 15.88
CA ALA A 142 17.30 8.82 16.57
C ALA A 142 18.50 8.53 17.48
N GLY A 143 19.39 9.52 17.58
CA GLY A 143 20.59 9.38 18.39
C GLY A 143 21.77 10.14 17.84
N SER A 144 22.92 9.49 17.80
CA SER A 144 24.16 10.12 17.36
C SER A 144 25.04 9.10 16.66
N ILE A 145 25.60 9.54 15.55
CA ILE A 145 26.55 8.78 14.76
C ILE A 145 27.91 9.46 14.94
N VAL A 146 28.88 8.69 15.41
CA VAL A 146 30.26 9.13 15.57
C VAL A 146 31.05 8.59 14.38
N ASN A 147 31.74 9.48 13.67
CA ASN A 147 32.65 9.13 12.59
C ASN A 147 34.08 9.45 13.04
N THR A 148 34.96 8.47 13.09
CA THR A 148 36.35 8.56 13.58
C THR A 148 37.31 8.65 12.42
N VAL A 149 38.35 9.48 12.52
CA VAL A 149 39.48 9.45 11.58
C VAL A 149 40.78 9.18 12.32
N VAL A 150 41.69 8.45 11.68
CA VAL A 150 43.07 8.26 12.14
C VAL A 150 44.03 8.64 11.02
N VAL A 151 44.93 9.57 11.31
CA VAL A 151 46.04 9.93 10.42
C VAL A 151 47.33 9.31 10.92
N HIS A 152 48.12 8.76 10.00
CA HIS A 152 49.46 8.23 10.21
C HIS A 152 50.46 9.03 9.38
N ALA A 153 51.60 9.35 9.98
CA ALA A 153 52.70 10.02 9.30
C ALA A 153 54.06 9.61 9.87
N HIS A 154 55.13 9.90 9.13
CA HIS A 154 56.51 9.83 9.63
C HIS A 154 57.30 11.03 9.12
N ASP A 155 58.34 11.41 9.86
CA ASP A 155 59.37 12.33 9.37
C ASP A 155 60.28 11.62 8.36
N ASP A 156 61.14 12.37 7.67
CA ASP A 156 61.97 11.85 6.58
C ASP A 156 63.27 11.18 7.07
N ASP A 157 63.58 11.28 8.35
CA ASP A 157 64.82 10.82 8.98
C ASP A 157 64.61 9.75 10.06
N SER A 158 63.36 9.42 10.39
CA SER A 158 62.95 8.29 11.18
C SER A 158 61.91 7.43 10.45
N THR A 159 61.73 6.20 10.92
CA THR A 159 60.61 5.35 10.50
C THR A 159 59.56 5.26 11.62
N GLY A 160 59.58 6.22 12.54
CA GLY A 160 58.66 6.29 13.67
C GLY A 160 57.32 6.79 13.20
N ASP A 161 56.29 5.96 13.35
CA ASP A 161 54.92 6.33 13.03
C ASP A 161 54.37 7.28 14.11
N VAL A 162 53.91 8.45 13.70
CA VAL A 162 53.15 9.38 14.53
C VAL A 162 51.70 9.37 14.09
N THR A 163 50.79 9.35 15.07
CA THR A 163 49.36 9.26 14.83
C THR A 163 48.61 10.37 15.51
N ALA A 164 47.53 10.82 14.87
CA ALA A 164 46.50 11.63 15.49
C ALA A 164 45.12 11.08 15.10
N THR A 165 44.13 11.38 15.94
CA THR A 165 42.76 10.96 15.74
C THR A 165 41.82 12.08 16.14
N ASP A 166 40.70 12.16 15.45
CA ASP A 166 39.62 13.07 15.79
C ASP A 166 38.26 12.47 15.41
N ASP A 167 37.21 12.94 16.06
CA ASP A 167 35.84 12.45 15.90
C ASP A 167 34.93 13.58 15.43
N ALA A 168 34.06 13.30 14.46
CA ALA A 168 32.93 14.15 14.13
C ALA A 168 31.62 13.44 14.50
N THR A 169 30.70 14.14 15.16
CA THR A 169 29.40 13.58 15.55
C THR A 169 28.27 14.24 14.78
N VAL A 170 27.44 13.42 14.14
CA VAL A 170 26.16 13.85 13.54
C VAL A 170 25.03 13.44 14.47
N THR A 171 24.15 14.39 14.81
CA THR A 171 22.94 14.10 15.59
C THR A 171 21.81 13.67 14.67
N VAL A 172 21.21 12.51 14.91
CA VAL A 172 19.99 12.07 14.24
C VAL A 172 18.81 12.47 15.11
N LYS A 173 17.87 13.25 14.55
CA LYS A 173 16.69 13.74 15.27
C LYS A 173 15.51 12.80 15.09
N ASP A 174 14.86 12.52 16.21
CA ASP A 174 13.54 11.89 16.31
C ASP A 174 12.50 12.73 15.55
N VAL A 175 11.80 12.07 14.63
CA VAL A 175 10.71 12.60 13.82
C VAL A 175 9.39 12.04 14.33
N ALA A 176 8.52 12.93 14.79
CA ALA A 176 7.25 12.53 15.39
C ALA A 176 6.44 11.55 14.48
N PRO A 177 6.05 10.37 15.00
CA PRO A 177 5.35 9.38 14.20
C PRO A 177 3.95 9.84 13.78
N SER A 178 3.39 9.21 12.75
CA SER A 178 1.98 9.37 12.36
C SER A 178 1.42 8.10 11.73
N ILE A 179 0.17 7.76 12.05
CA ILE A 179 -0.51 6.57 11.54
C ILE A 179 -1.89 6.95 11.00
N ALA A 180 -2.34 6.24 9.97
CA ALA A 180 -3.70 6.33 9.47
C ALA A 180 -4.34 4.94 9.40
N ILE A 181 -5.66 4.91 9.53
CA ILE A 181 -6.48 3.73 9.36
C ILE A 181 -7.69 4.09 8.50
N ASP A 182 -7.99 3.26 7.51
CA ASP A 182 -9.21 3.31 6.71
C ASP A 182 -10.03 2.06 7.03
N LYS A 183 -11.27 2.28 7.47
CA LYS A 183 -12.20 1.22 7.82
C LYS A 183 -13.36 1.24 6.84
N THR A 184 -13.53 0.11 6.20
CA THR A 184 -14.62 -0.12 5.26
C THR A 184 -15.40 -1.36 5.67
N VAL A 185 -16.60 -1.51 5.13
CA VAL A 185 -17.48 -2.64 5.39
C VAL A 185 -18.04 -3.15 4.08
N ASP A 186 -18.22 -4.45 4.01
CA ASP A 186 -18.97 -5.17 2.99
C ASP A 186 -20.26 -5.71 3.65
N GLY A 187 -21.36 -5.00 3.42
CA GLY A 187 -22.67 -5.18 4.04
C GLY A 187 -23.68 -5.90 3.16
N ASP A 188 -23.57 -5.75 1.84
CA ASP A 188 -24.38 -6.46 0.84
C ASP A 188 -23.66 -7.67 0.22
N HIS A 189 -22.39 -7.84 0.60
CA HIS A 189 -21.50 -8.93 0.27
C HIS A 189 -21.02 -8.90 -1.18
N ASP A 190 -21.08 -7.79 -1.90
CA ASP A 190 -20.60 -7.76 -3.29
C ASP A 190 -19.06 -7.94 -3.42
N GLY A 191 -18.33 -7.95 -2.29
CA GLY A 191 -16.87 -8.07 -2.24
C GLY A 191 -16.13 -6.75 -2.49
N ILE A 192 -16.87 -5.65 -2.65
CA ILE A 192 -16.38 -4.29 -2.65
C ILE A 192 -16.70 -3.70 -1.28
N PHE A 193 -15.75 -2.96 -0.72
CA PHE A 193 -15.89 -2.40 0.62
C PHE A 193 -15.99 -0.89 0.56
N HIS A 194 -16.97 -0.32 1.25
CA HIS A 194 -17.14 1.12 1.38
C HIS A 194 -17.24 1.56 2.86
N SER A 195 -17.05 2.85 3.12
CA SER A 195 -17.26 3.41 4.47
C SER A 195 -18.73 3.42 4.90
N SER A 196 -19.66 3.25 3.95
CA SER A 196 -21.08 3.10 4.24
C SER A 196 -21.76 2.20 3.23
N GLU A 197 -22.49 1.19 3.73
CA GLU A 197 -23.21 0.24 2.89
C GLU A 197 -24.60 -0.10 3.41
N LEU A 198 -25.37 -0.79 2.56
CA LEU A 198 -26.71 -1.24 2.86
C LEU A 198 -26.73 -2.74 3.14
N THR A 199 -27.66 -3.18 3.98
CA THR A 199 -27.91 -4.61 4.19
C THR A 199 -29.38 -4.86 4.47
N GLN A 200 -29.88 -6.08 4.26
CA GLN A 200 -31.26 -6.39 4.61
C GLN A 200 -31.44 -6.36 6.15
N SER A 201 -32.55 -5.78 6.60
CA SER A 201 -32.92 -5.78 8.04
C SER A 201 -33.10 -7.19 8.61
N GLY A 202 -32.76 -7.36 9.88
CA GLY A 202 -32.73 -8.65 10.57
C GLY A 202 -31.30 -9.09 10.90
N PRO A 203 -31.13 -10.35 11.36
CA PRO A 203 -29.82 -10.93 11.65
C PRO A 203 -29.01 -11.10 10.37
N GLN A 204 -27.83 -10.48 10.32
CA GLN A 204 -26.87 -10.58 9.23
C GLN A 204 -25.46 -10.72 9.78
N ASN A 205 -24.54 -11.26 8.99
CA ASN A 205 -23.12 -11.06 9.20
C ASN A 205 -22.66 -9.96 8.23
N VAL A 206 -21.68 -9.15 8.60
CA VAL A 206 -21.03 -8.17 7.71
C VAL A 206 -19.54 -8.24 7.95
N THR A 207 -18.74 -8.05 6.91
CA THR A 207 -17.29 -8.11 7.02
C THR A 207 -16.71 -6.71 6.98
N TYR A 208 -15.85 -6.40 7.95
CA TYR A 208 -15.11 -5.15 7.99
C TYR A 208 -13.68 -5.39 7.52
N HIS A 209 -13.16 -4.45 6.74
CA HIS A 209 -11.77 -4.38 6.32
C HIS A 209 -11.10 -3.16 6.96
N TYR A 210 -9.85 -3.33 7.38
CA TYR A 210 -9.06 -2.30 8.04
C TYR A 210 -7.72 -2.18 7.33
N ALA A 211 -7.46 -1.03 6.72
CA ALA A 211 -6.19 -0.71 6.06
C ALA A 211 -5.40 0.27 6.93
N ILE A 212 -4.24 -0.15 7.41
CA ILE A 212 -3.35 0.65 8.25
C ILE A 212 -2.16 1.10 7.42
N THR A 213 -1.81 2.38 7.53
CA THR A 213 -0.66 2.97 6.84
C THR A 213 0.18 3.79 7.80
N ASN A 214 1.50 3.62 7.71
CA ASN A 214 2.44 4.55 8.32
C ASN A 214 2.46 5.83 7.47
N THR A 215 2.11 6.95 8.12
CA THR A 215 2.04 8.28 7.50
C THR A 215 3.04 9.24 8.15
N SER A 216 4.01 8.69 8.90
CA SER A 216 5.10 9.44 9.50
C SER A 216 5.78 10.31 8.43
N PRO A 217 6.16 11.55 8.77
CA PRO A 217 6.99 12.37 7.89
C PRO A 217 8.41 11.79 7.71
N ALA A 218 8.83 10.93 8.63
CA ALA A 218 10.05 10.14 8.50
C ALA A 218 9.95 9.25 7.26
N GLY A 219 11.09 9.00 6.61
CA GLY A 219 11.10 8.21 5.37
C GLY A 219 10.97 6.70 5.63
N ALA A 220 11.31 5.91 4.61
CA ALA A 220 11.14 4.46 4.61
C ALA A 220 12.05 3.66 5.56
N LEU A 221 12.90 4.32 6.33
CA LEU A 221 13.80 3.68 7.29
C LEU A 221 13.32 3.76 8.74
N ASP A 222 12.14 4.37 8.97
CA ASP A 222 11.51 4.58 10.29
C ASP A 222 10.10 3.95 10.31
N PRO A 223 9.99 2.67 10.69
CA PRO A 223 8.73 1.94 10.71
C PRO A 223 7.97 2.09 12.04
N LEU A 224 6.69 1.71 12.06
CA LEU A 224 5.88 1.76 13.29
C LEU A 224 5.65 0.38 13.90
N THR A 225 5.74 0.29 15.22
CA THR A 225 5.29 -0.88 15.99
C THR A 225 3.82 -0.73 16.39
N LEU A 226 2.94 -1.61 15.89
CA LEU A 226 1.55 -1.67 16.35
C LEU A 226 1.46 -2.14 17.81
N THR A 227 0.70 -1.41 18.62
CA THR A 227 0.48 -1.74 20.05
C THR A 227 -0.97 -2.06 20.37
N SER A 228 -1.92 -1.55 19.57
CA SER A 228 -3.34 -1.84 19.73
C SER A 228 -4.07 -1.70 18.40
N LEU A 229 -5.03 -2.60 18.15
CA LEU A 229 -6.00 -2.46 17.07
C LEU A 229 -7.33 -3.01 17.56
N LEU A 230 -8.21 -2.10 17.97
CA LEU A 230 -9.47 -2.42 18.64
C LEU A 230 -10.64 -1.87 17.84
N ASP A 231 -11.59 -2.75 17.55
CA ASP A 231 -12.88 -2.42 16.96
C ASP A 231 -13.95 -2.41 18.04
N ASP A 232 -14.76 -1.35 18.15
CA ASP A 232 -15.77 -1.19 19.20
C ASP A 232 -17.03 -2.04 18.98
N ASN A 233 -17.03 -2.89 17.95
CA ASN A 233 -18.14 -3.73 17.55
C ASN A 233 -19.44 -2.92 17.38
N GLY A 234 -19.33 -1.64 17.01
CA GLY A 234 -20.41 -0.65 16.93
C GLY A 234 -21.17 -0.43 18.24
N THR A 235 -20.50 -0.58 19.39
CA THR A 235 -21.07 -0.31 20.71
C THR A 235 -20.09 0.47 21.61
N ALA A 236 -20.62 1.10 22.66
CA ALA A 236 -19.77 1.75 23.68
C ALA A 236 -19.28 0.77 24.77
N ASN A 237 -19.57 -0.53 24.64
CA ASN A 237 -19.26 -1.54 25.64
C ASN A 237 -17.90 -2.19 25.35
N ILE A 238 -16.85 -1.69 26.01
CA ILE A 238 -15.47 -2.21 25.89
C ILE A 238 -15.30 -3.72 26.12
N GLY A 239 -16.30 -4.40 26.70
CA GLY A 239 -16.27 -5.85 26.92
C GLY A 239 -16.59 -6.69 25.68
N ASP A 240 -17.11 -6.09 24.61
CA ASP A 240 -17.39 -6.74 23.32
C ASP A 240 -16.53 -6.26 22.16
N ASP A 241 -15.56 -5.38 22.44
CA ASP A 241 -14.56 -4.93 21.47
C ASP A 241 -13.79 -6.12 20.88
N ILE A 242 -13.54 -6.06 19.58
CA ILE A 242 -12.78 -7.07 18.85
C ILE A 242 -11.31 -6.62 18.82
N ASN A 243 -10.43 -7.44 19.39
CA ASN A 243 -8.99 -7.22 19.29
C ASN A 243 -8.43 -7.86 18.01
N LEU A 244 -8.15 -7.03 17.03
CA LEU A 244 -7.66 -7.46 15.71
C LEU A 244 -6.19 -7.90 15.76
N LEU A 245 -5.42 -7.55 16.80
CA LEU A 245 -4.08 -8.11 17.04
C LEU A 245 -4.11 -9.43 17.82
N SER A 246 -5.27 -10.08 17.97
CA SER A 246 -5.36 -11.38 18.65
C SER A 246 -4.44 -12.42 17.98
N GLY A 247 -3.49 -12.93 18.75
CA GLY A 247 -2.49 -13.90 18.26
C GLY A 247 -1.28 -13.27 17.54
N PHE A 248 -1.21 -11.95 17.46
CA PHE A 248 -0.02 -11.24 16.97
C PHE A 248 1.13 -11.43 17.96
N VAL A 249 2.29 -11.84 17.44
CA VAL A 249 3.55 -11.99 18.16
C VAL A 249 4.64 -11.49 17.23
N ALA A 250 5.26 -10.36 17.58
CA ALA A 250 6.35 -9.78 16.81
C ALA A 250 7.42 -10.83 16.48
N ASN A 251 7.93 -10.81 15.25
CA ASN A 251 8.92 -11.77 14.73
C ASN A 251 8.44 -13.23 14.69
N SER A 252 7.14 -13.51 14.79
CA SER A 252 6.64 -14.89 14.82
C SER A 252 5.28 -15.14 14.19
N SER A 253 4.30 -14.25 14.34
CA SER A 253 2.92 -14.48 13.91
C SER A 253 2.16 -13.16 13.78
N HIS A 254 1.47 -12.94 12.64
CA HIS A 254 0.60 -11.77 12.46
C HIS A 254 -0.78 -11.90 13.12
N GLY A 255 -1.10 -13.07 13.69
CA GLY A 255 -2.39 -13.32 14.34
C GLY A 255 -3.47 -13.80 13.37
N THR A 256 -4.72 -13.80 13.83
CA THR A 256 -5.84 -14.45 13.10
C THR A 256 -6.63 -13.52 12.19
N HIS A 257 -6.50 -12.21 12.37
CA HIS A 257 -7.26 -11.21 11.60
C HIS A 257 -6.42 -10.55 10.50
N TYR A 258 -5.10 -10.75 10.51
CA TYR A 258 -4.22 -10.21 9.49
C TYR A 258 -4.40 -10.93 8.16
N VAL A 259 -4.45 -10.16 7.08
CA VAL A 259 -4.66 -10.65 5.71
C VAL A 259 -3.39 -10.49 4.88
N SER A 260 -2.80 -9.29 4.85
CA SER A 260 -1.62 -8.96 4.04
C SER A 260 -1.03 -7.59 4.41
N GLY A 261 0.12 -7.22 3.83
CA GLY A 261 0.67 -5.87 3.90
C GLY A 261 2.14 -5.77 4.28
N ASP A 262 2.60 -6.65 5.17
CA ASP A 262 3.99 -6.85 5.57
C ASP A 262 4.75 -7.57 4.44
N THR A 263 5.52 -6.81 3.68
CA THR A 263 6.20 -7.22 2.45
C THR A 263 7.59 -7.78 2.69
N ASP A 264 8.26 -7.37 3.76
CA ASP A 264 9.61 -7.81 4.10
C ASP A 264 9.67 -8.79 5.29
N ASN A 265 8.53 -9.00 5.97
CA ASN A 265 8.31 -9.88 7.12
C ASN A 265 9.06 -9.45 8.39
N ASP A 266 9.22 -8.14 8.60
CA ASP A 266 9.85 -7.57 9.79
C ASP A 266 8.85 -7.32 10.95
N TYR A 267 7.55 -7.45 10.70
CA TYR A 267 6.45 -7.23 11.65
C TYR A 267 6.29 -5.77 12.12
N LEU A 268 6.77 -4.81 11.34
CA LEU A 268 6.64 -3.38 11.55
C LEU A 268 5.86 -2.76 10.36
N VAL A 269 5.22 -1.61 10.59
CA VAL A 269 4.45 -0.94 9.53
C VAL A 269 5.33 0.11 8.87
N ASP A 270 5.86 -0.23 7.69
CA ASP A 270 6.65 0.69 6.88
C ASP A 270 5.80 1.74 6.15
N SER A 271 6.43 2.85 5.78
CA SER A 271 5.79 3.93 5.00
C SER A 271 5.35 3.53 3.59
N ASN A 272 5.91 2.45 3.02
CA ASN A 272 5.54 1.90 1.71
C ASN A 272 4.54 0.74 1.81
N GLU A 273 4.10 0.39 3.01
CA GLU A 273 3.19 -0.73 3.25
C GLU A 273 1.76 -0.30 3.54
N THR A 274 0.84 -1.24 3.38
CA THR A 274 -0.54 -1.10 3.81
C THR A 274 -0.98 -2.41 4.43
N TRP A 275 -1.06 -2.43 5.76
CA TRP A 275 -1.45 -3.61 6.51
C TRP A 275 -2.97 -3.77 6.51
N ALA A 276 -3.43 -4.89 5.95
CA ALA A 276 -4.82 -5.26 5.82
C ALA A 276 -5.22 -6.26 6.90
N PHE A 277 -6.32 -5.96 7.59
CA PHE A 277 -6.98 -6.85 8.54
C PHE A 277 -8.45 -7.02 8.17
N GLU A 278 -9.05 -8.14 8.58
CA GLU A 278 -10.48 -8.41 8.38
C GLU A 278 -11.15 -9.00 9.62
N ALA A 279 -12.42 -8.65 9.82
CA ALA A 279 -13.27 -9.27 10.83
C ALA A 279 -14.75 -9.27 10.43
N THR A 280 -15.40 -10.42 10.56
CA THR A 280 -16.83 -10.59 10.35
C THR A 280 -17.60 -10.41 11.66
N THR A 281 -18.64 -9.57 11.64
CA THR A 281 -19.47 -9.25 12.81
C THR A 281 -20.93 -9.57 12.54
N ALA A 282 -21.57 -10.24 13.50
CA ALA A 282 -23.02 -10.43 13.49
C ALA A 282 -23.73 -9.13 13.90
N ILE A 283 -24.66 -8.68 13.09
CA ILE A 283 -25.52 -7.51 13.33
C ILE A 283 -26.99 -7.92 13.26
N ASN A 284 -27.86 -7.15 13.93
CA ASN A 284 -29.30 -7.33 13.84
C ASN A 284 -29.99 -5.98 13.79
N LEU A 285 -30.21 -5.48 12.57
CA LEU A 285 -30.76 -4.15 12.35
C LEU A 285 -32.28 -4.22 12.18
N LEU A 286 -33.00 -3.31 12.84
CA LEU A 286 -34.45 -3.19 12.68
C LEU A 286 -34.79 -2.62 11.29
N PRO A 287 -35.95 -2.96 10.70
CA PRO A 287 -36.39 -2.33 9.45
C PRO A 287 -36.51 -0.80 9.56
N ASN A 288 -36.60 -0.14 8.41
CA ASN A 288 -36.78 1.32 8.23
C ASN A 288 -35.51 2.17 8.46
N GLY A 289 -34.35 1.75 7.96
CA GLY A 289 -33.15 2.58 7.97
C GLY A 289 -32.42 2.61 9.30
N ALA A 290 -32.59 1.58 10.15
CA ALA A 290 -31.73 1.46 11.33
C ALA A 290 -30.29 1.24 10.87
N SER A 291 -29.34 1.89 11.51
CA SER A 291 -27.91 1.79 11.18
C SER A 291 -27.07 1.39 12.38
N LYS A 292 -25.91 0.82 12.10
CA LYS A 292 -24.83 0.56 13.06
C LYS A 292 -23.55 1.18 12.50
N THR A 293 -23.01 2.14 13.23
CA THR A 293 -21.68 2.72 12.96
C THR A 293 -20.69 2.04 13.88
N ASN A 294 -19.62 1.50 13.31
CA ASN A 294 -18.59 0.75 13.98
C ASN A 294 -17.28 1.55 13.94
N LEU A 295 -16.67 1.84 15.09
CA LEU A 295 -15.43 2.59 15.25
C LEU A 295 -14.25 1.63 15.42
N VAL A 296 -13.15 1.87 14.71
CA VAL A 296 -11.85 1.25 15.01
C VAL A 296 -10.92 2.29 15.60
N THR A 297 -10.08 1.88 16.54
CA THR A 297 -8.93 2.65 17.01
C THR A 297 -7.66 1.82 16.82
N VAL A 298 -6.71 2.37 16.10
CA VAL A 298 -5.34 1.86 16.02
C VAL A 298 -4.44 2.69 16.93
N ALA A 299 -3.51 2.03 17.62
CA ALA A 299 -2.42 2.66 18.33
C ALA A 299 -1.09 2.01 17.91
N ALA A 300 -0.09 2.84 17.71
CA ALA A 300 1.26 2.44 17.39
C ALA A 300 2.26 3.29 18.17
N HIS A 301 3.50 2.86 18.17
CA HIS A 301 4.63 3.65 18.58
C HIS A 301 5.66 3.62 17.46
N ASP A 302 6.45 4.68 17.40
CA ASP A 302 7.76 4.66 16.76
C ASP A 302 8.59 3.49 17.33
N ASP A 303 9.36 2.80 16.47
CA ASP A 303 10.05 1.55 16.78
C ASP A 303 11.25 1.76 17.72
N ASP A 304 11.83 2.96 17.73
CA ASP A 304 13.01 3.30 18.51
C ASP A 304 12.67 4.06 19.81
N SER A 305 11.44 4.56 19.91
CA SER A 305 10.99 5.39 21.02
C SER A 305 9.69 4.90 21.67
N LEU A 306 9.25 5.63 22.70
CA LEU A 306 7.94 5.40 23.33
C LEU A 306 6.92 6.46 22.90
N ASN A 307 7.15 7.15 21.78
CA ASN A 307 6.22 8.13 21.23
C ASN A 307 5.00 7.42 20.65
N SER A 308 3.85 7.49 21.34
CA SER A 308 2.60 6.88 20.89
C SER A 308 1.90 7.74 19.84
N VAL A 309 1.29 7.07 18.87
CA VAL A 309 0.30 7.64 17.94
C VAL A 309 -0.97 6.80 17.93
N THR A 310 -2.08 7.45 17.62
CA THR A 310 -3.37 6.79 17.47
C THR A 310 -4.13 7.36 16.29
N ALA A 311 -4.85 6.51 15.57
CA ALA A 311 -5.82 6.93 14.57
C ALA A 311 -7.14 6.19 14.75
N GLN A 312 -8.21 6.76 14.21
CA GLN A 312 -9.55 6.24 14.32
C GLN A 312 -10.27 6.41 13.00
N ASP A 313 -11.13 5.44 12.69
CA ASP A 313 -12.05 5.56 11.56
C ASP A 313 -13.35 4.77 11.81
N THR A 314 -14.39 5.08 11.05
CA THR A 314 -15.71 4.47 11.19
C THR A 314 -16.27 3.95 9.88
N ALA A 315 -16.89 2.77 9.93
CA ALA A 315 -17.73 2.25 8.85
C ALA A 315 -19.17 2.10 9.32
N THR A 316 -20.14 2.32 8.44
CA THR A 316 -21.57 2.27 8.79
C THR A 316 -22.34 1.30 7.90
N VAL A 317 -23.14 0.43 8.52
CA VAL A 317 -24.12 -0.39 7.80
C VAL A 317 -25.51 0.12 8.11
N THR A 318 -26.31 0.36 7.08
CA THR A 318 -27.71 0.79 7.20
C THR A 318 -28.65 -0.25 6.63
N SER A 319 -29.71 -0.57 7.37
CA SER A 319 -30.67 -1.57 6.94
C SER A 319 -31.73 -1.01 6.01
N PHE A 320 -32.12 -1.83 5.02
CA PHE A 320 -33.36 -1.64 4.27
C PHE A 320 -34.35 -2.76 4.60
N ALA A 321 -35.64 -2.50 4.38
CA ALA A 321 -36.69 -3.43 4.77
C ALA A 321 -36.67 -4.71 3.91
N GLY A 322 -36.50 -4.57 2.58
CA GLY A 322 -36.64 -5.68 1.64
C GLY A 322 -35.37 -6.50 1.38
N PRO A 323 -35.30 -7.22 0.24
CA PRO A 323 -36.33 -7.32 -0.78
C PRO A 323 -37.53 -8.15 -0.30
N GLY A 324 -38.74 -7.62 -0.51
CA GLY A 324 -39.98 -8.26 -0.11
C GLY A 324 -40.73 -8.98 -1.23
N VAL A 325 -40.35 -8.74 -2.49
CA VAL A 325 -41.06 -9.22 -3.67
C VAL A 325 -40.92 -10.76 -3.83
N ARG A 326 -39.77 -11.36 -3.47
CA ARG A 326 -39.53 -12.82 -3.44
C ARG A 326 -39.85 -13.57 -4.76
N THR A 327 -39.67 -14.88 -4.74
CA THR A 327 -39.74 -15.78 -5.90
C THR A 327 -41.18 -16.22 -6.26
N PRO A 328 -41.41 -16.85 -7.44
CA PRO A 328 -42.74 -17.17 -7.99
C PRO A 328 -43.72 -17.92 -7.07
N GLY A 329 -43.22 -18.76 -6.15
CA GLY A 329 -44.06 -19.44 -5.16
C GLY A 329 -44.83 -18.48 -4.25
N PHE A 330 -44.24 -17.30 -3.99
CA PHE A 330 -44.87 -16.20 -3.28
C PHE A 330 -45.95 -15.52 -4.16
N TRP A 331 -45.64 -15.20 -5.41
CA TRP A 331 -46.53 -14.47 -6.33
C TRP A 331 -47.83 -15.19 -6.62
N THR A 332 -47.77 -16.52 -6.77
CA THR A 332 -48.92 -17.35 -7.10
C THR A 332 -50.03 -17.28 -6.02
N ASN A 333 -49.66 -17.04 -4.77
CA ASN A 333 -50.57 -17.05 -3.62
C ASN A 333 -50.85 -15.66 -3.03
N LEU A 334 -49.89 -14.72 -3.10
CA LEU A 334 -49.96 -13.47 -2.35
C LEU A 334 -49.72 -12.21 -3.18
N GLY A 335 -49.06 -12.31 -4.34
CA GLY A 335 -48.54 -11.15 -5.09
C GLY A 335 -49.36 -10.69 -6.32
N LYS A 336 -50.28 -11.51 -6.86
CA LYS A 336 -51.09 -11.10 -8.05
C LYS A 336 -51.92 -9.82 -7.84
N SER A 337 -52.31 -9.48 -6.61
CA SER A 337 -53.08 -8.26 -6.29
C SER A 337 -52.23 -6.99 -6.20
N PHE A 338 -50.89 -7.12 -6.17
CA PHE A 338 -49.97 -6.01 -5.93
C PHE A 338 -49.59 -5.26 -7.20
N TRP A 339 -49.84 -5.87 -8.35
CA TRP A 339 -49.57 -5.28 -9.66
C TRP A 339 -50.73 -5.50 -10.64
N ASP A 340 -51.96 -5.44 -10.12
CA ASP A 340 -53.12 -6.06 -10.73
C ASP A 340 -53.83 -5.23 -11.80
N GLY A 341 -53.59 -3.92 -11.86
CA GLY A 341 -54.49 -3.06 -12.63
C GLY A 341 -54.87 -1.77 -11.92
N VAL A 342 -54.95 -1.82 -10.60
CA VAL A 342 -55.76 -0.91 -9.83
C VAL A 342 -54.95 -0.33 -8.68
N ASP A 343 -54.74 0.99 -8.73
CA ASP A 343 -54.22 1.71 -7.58
C ASP A 343 -55.26 1.72 -6.45
N GLY A 344 -55.08 0.85 -5.45
CA GLY A 344 -56.00 0.69 -4.33
C GLY A 344 -56.09 -0.73 -3.78
N VAL A 345 -56.46 -0.85 -2.49
CA VAL A 345 -56.39 -2.08 -1.66
C VAL A 345 -55.02 -2.78 -1.76
N GLY A 346 -53.95 -1.98 -1.65
CA GLY A 346 -52.60 -2.50 -1.48
C GLY A 346 -52.54 -3.49 -0.31
N LYS A 347 -51.78 -4.57 -0.45
CA LYS A 347 -51.51 -5.44 0.68
C LYS A 347 -50.51 -4.77 1.61
N THR A 348 -50.91 -4.56 2.86
CA THR A 348 -50.00 -4.16 3.93
C THR A 348 -49.23 -5.39 4.42
N GLY A 349 -47.92 -5.42 4.24
CA GLY A 349 -47.02 -6.43 4.77
C GLY A 349 -45.60 -5.86 4.89
N PRO A 350 -44.76 -6.39 5.79
CA PRO A 350 -43.36 -5.96 5.84
C PRO A 350 -42.73 -6.20 4.46
N ASN A 351 -42.05 -5.17 3.95
CA ASN A 351 -41.20 -5.21 2.76
C ASN A 351 -41.93 -5.08 1.40
N PHE A 352 -43.21 -4.74 1.40
CA PHE A 352 -43.97 -4.40 0.17
C PHE A 352 -44.10 -2.89 -0.02
N ALA A 353 -44.12 -2.45 -1.28
CA ALA A 353 -44.53 -1.08 -1.56
C ALA A 353 -45.98 -0.86 -1.12
N ASP A 354 -46.32 0.38 -0.84
CA ASP A 354 -47.65 0.83 -0.43
C ASP A 354 -48.58 1.11 -1.63
N HIS A 355 -48.05 1.07 -2.85
CA HIS A 355 -48.72 1.42 -4.10
C HIS A 355 -48.52 0.39 -5.22
N GLU A 356 -49.32 0.53 -6.28
CA GLU A 356 -49.23 -0.23 -7.52
C GLU A 356 -47.88 0.01 -8.23
N LEU A 357 -47.14 -1.07 -8.53
CA LEU A 357 -45.82 -1.01 -9.18
C LEU A 357 -45.87 -1.01 -10.71
N ARG A 358 -46.91 -0.42 -11.29
CA ARG A 358 -47.03 -0.25 -12.74
C ARG A 358 -46.95 1.23 -13.09
N TYR A 359 -46.28 1.48 -14.19
CA TYR A 359 -46.20 2.78 -14.83
C TYR A 359 -46.55 2.62 -16.31
N VAL A 360 -46.87 3.73 -16.98
CA VAL A 360 -47.21 3.70 -18.40
C VAL A 360 -45.92 3.49 -19.18
N VAL A 361 -45.93 2.55 -20.12
CA VAL A 361 -44.77 2.17 -20.95
C VAL A 361 -45.09 2.27 -22.43
N ASP A 362 -44.05 2.43 -23.24
CA ASP A 362 -44.05 2.31 -24.69
C ASP A 362 -43.95 0.82 -25.08
N PHE A 363 -45.11 0.19 -25.25
CA PHE A 363 -45.20 -1.27 -25.42
C PHE A 363 -44.66 -1.78 -26.77
N ASN A 364 -44.46 -0.89 -27.76
CA ASN A 364 -44.02 -1.24 -29.11
C ASN A 364 -42.75 -0.49 -29.54
N ASN A 365 -42.11 0.22 -28.61
CA ASN A 365 -40.91 1.02 -28.83
C ASN A 365 -41.07 2.03 -29.98
N ASP A 366 -42.25 2.66 -30.11
CA ASP A 366 -42.52 3.70 -31.13
C ASP A 366 -42.26 5.13 -30.64
N LYS A 367 -41.70 5.25 -29.43
CA LYS A 367 -41.42 6.47 -28.67
C LYS A 367 -42.68 7.19 -28.17
N THR A 368 -43.79 6.46 -28.05
CA THR A 368 -45.05 6.95 -27.48
C THR A 368 -45.49 6.06 -26.32
N LEU A 369 -45.96 6.69 -25.24
CA LEU A 369 -46.51 5.96 -24.09
C LEU A 369 -47.92 5.41 -24.39
N ASP A 370 -48.19 4.17 -23.98
CA ASP A 370 -49.48 3.47 -24.21
C ASP A 370 -50.24 3.17 -22.91
N PRO A 371 -51.04 4.11 -22.36
CA PRO A 371 -51.83 3.90 -21.12
C PRO A 371 -52.79 2.71 -21.12
N GLY A 372 -53.12 2.16 -22.30
CA GLY A 372 -54.04 1.03 -22.46
C GLY A 372 -53.38 -0.34 -22.60
N LYS A 373 -52.04 -0.41 -22.61
CA LYS A 373 -51.29 -1.65 -22.85
C LYS A 373 -50.27 -1.86 -21.73
N PRO A 374 -50.72 -2.36 -20.56
CA PRO A 374 -49.85 -2.52 -19.40
C PRO A 374 -48.82 -3.62 -19.64
N GLY A 375 -47.63 -3.43 -19.08
CA GLY A 375 -46.54 -4.40 -19.07
C GLY A 375 -45.40 -3.93 -18.17
N LEU A 376 -44.34 -4.72 -18.12
CA LEU A 376 -43.09 -4.40 -17.46
C LEU A 376 -42.08 -4.04 -18.54
N LEU A 377 -41.57 -2.82 -18.52
CA LEU A 377 -40.38 -2.43 -19.26
C LEU A 377 -39.20 -2.57 -18.29
N ILE A 378 -38.56 -3.73 -18.29
CA ILE A 378 -37.43 -4.04 -17.41
C ILE A 378 -36.20 -3.33 -18.00
N GLY A 379 -35.40 -2.67 -17.16
CA GLY A 379 -34.22 -1.91 -17.59
C GLY A 379 -34.46 -0.42 -17.86
N ASP A 380 -35.71 0.07 -17.75
CA ASP A 380 -36.03 1.50 -17.72
C ASP A 380 -35.77 2.06 -16.31
N TYR A 381 -34.49 2.22 -15.97
CA TYR A 381 -34.05 2.60 -14.63
C TYR A 381 -34.52 4.00 -14.24
N ASN A 382 -34.82 4.87 -15.21
CA ASN A 382 -35.33 6.21 -14.95
C ASN A 382 -36.88 6.25 -14.75
N LYS A 383 -37.57 5.14 -15.06
CA LYS A 383 -39.00 4.89 -14.82
C LYS A 383 -39.91 5.82 -15.63
N ASN A 384 -39.49 6.29 -16.79
CA ASN A 384 -40.27 7.22 -17.62
C ASN A 384 -41.18 6.52 -18.65
N GLY A 385 -41.08 5.20 -18.79
CA GLY A 385 -41.87 4.40 -19.73
C GLY A 385 -41.25 4.23 -21.11
N LEU A 386 -40.06 4.77 -21.37
CA LEU A 386 -39.40 4.76 -22.67
C LEU A 386 -38.05 4.07 -22.56
N THR A 387 -37.63 3.39 -23.62
CA THR A 387 -36.22 3.00 -23.78
C THR A 387 -35.41 4.22 -24.19
N ASP A 388 -34.57 4.73 -23.28
CA ASP A 388 -33.68 5.86 -23.52
C ASP A 388 -32.25 5.46 -23.91
N ALA A 389 -31.44 6.46 -24.26
CA ALA A 389 -30.02 6.24 -24.52
C ALA A 389 -29.29 5.84 -23.22
N GLY A 390 -28.63 4.68 -23.25
CA GLY A 390 -27.93 4.13 -22.09
C GLY A 390 -28.76 3.16 -21.27
N GLU A 391 -30.03 2.94 -21.63
CA GLU A 391 -30.86 1.88 -21.07
C GLU A 391 -30.89 0.69 -22.02
N ASP A 392 -30.84 -0.50 -21.44
CA ASP A 392 -31.08 -1.73 -22.16
C ASP A 392 -32.37 -2.35 -21.62
N THR A 393 -33.37 -2.50 -22.49
CA THR A 393 -34.73 -2.80 -22.02
C THR A 393 -35.30 -4.11 -22.56
N PHE A 394 -36.10 -4.77 -21.74
CA PHE A 394 -36.85 -5.96 -22.11
C PHE A 394 -38.31 -5.84 -21.71
N PHE A 395 -39.21 -5.92 -22.68
CA PHE A 395 -40.63 -5.73 -22.47
C PHE A 395 -41.37 -7.05 -22.27
N ILE A 396 -42.11 -7.15 -21.17
CA ILE A 396 -43.03 -8.26 -20.91
C ILE A 396 -44.44 -7.70 -20.75
N SER A 397 -45.35 -8.08 -21.65
CA SER A 397 -46.75 -7.68 -21.54
C SER A 397 -47.34 -8.16 -20.21
N TYR A 398 -48.31 -7.43 -19.64
CA TYR A 398 -48.92 -7.83 -18.37
C TYR A 398 -49.48 -9.26 -18.41
N ALA A 399 -50.13 -9.63 -19.51
CA ALA A 399 -50.68 -10.97 -19.69
C ALA A 399 -49.59 -12.05 -19.74
N ASP A 400 -48.41 -11.75 -20.29
CA ASP A 400 -47.30 -12.68 -20.35
C ASP A 400 -46.49 -12.72 -19.07
N ALA A 401 -46.30 -11.58 -18.40
CA ALA A 401 -45.67 -11.53 -17.09
C ALA A 401 -46.47 -12.39 -16.10
N LEU A 402 -47.82 -12.34 -16.14
CA LEU A 402 -48.68 -13.23 -15.36
C LEU A 402 -48.48 -14.71 -15.67
N LYS A 403 -48.17 -15.08 -16.93
CA LYS A 403 -47.85 -16.47 -17.30
C LYS A 403 -46.46 -16.86 -16.82
N VAL A 404 -45.48 -15.96 -16.97
CA VAL A 404 -44.10 -16.16 -16.52
C VAL A 404 -44.10 -16.47 -15.03
N ILE A 405 -44.78 -15.67 -14.20
CA ILE A 405 -44.81 -15.90 -12.75
C ILE A 405 -45.70 -17.08 -12.31
N ASP A 406 -46.59 -17.59 -13.17
CA ASP A 406 -47.48 -18.70 -12.81
C ASP A 406 -46.73 -20.04 -12.85
N ALA A 407 -46.29 -20.50 -11.68
CA ALA A 407 -45.56 -21.76 -11.54
C ALA A 407 -46.40 -23.01 -11.88
N SER A 408 -47.73 -22.89 -12.02
CA SER A 408 -48.60 -24.02 -12.39
C SER A 408 -48.62 -24.32 -13.89
N ALA A 409 -48.20 -23.35 -14.71
CA ALA A 409 -47.90 -23.55 -16.12
C ALA A 409 -46.55 -24.27 -16.25
N LYS A 410 -46.60 -25.59 -16.48
CA LYS A 410 -45.42 -26.47 -16.49
C LYS A 410 -44.60 -26.39 -17.78
N ASP A 411 -44.11 -25.22 -18.17
CA ASP A 411 -43.08 -25.11 -19.21
C ASP A 411 -41.68 -25.47 -18.65
N GLN A 412 -41.62 -26.53 -17.83
CA GLN A 412 -40.47 -26.94 -16.98
C GLN A 412 -39.19 -27.33 -17.75
N GLN A 413 -39.22 -27.28 -19.08
CA GLN A 413 -38.06 -27.58 -19.93
C GLN A 413 -37.46 -26.35 -20.59
N ASP A 414 -38.02 -25.15 -20.33
CA ASP A 414 -37.55 -23.90 -20.88
C ASP A 414 -37.01 -22.99 -19.76
N THR A 415 -35.69 -22.87 -19.66
CA THR A 415 -35.02 -22.10 -18.62
C THR A 415 -35.19 -20.60 -18.78
N ARG A 416 -35.67 -20.12 -19.94
CA ARG A 416 -36.06 -18.71 -20.11
C ARG A 416 -37.14 -18.29 -19.11
N PHE A 417 -38.06 -19.19 -18.78
CA PHE A 417 -39.07 -18.91 -17.76
C PHE A 417 -38.45 -18.78 -16.37
N VAL A 418 -37.41 -19.55 -16.05
CA VAL A 418 -36.70 -19.46 -14.77
C VAL A 418 -36.06 -18.08 -14.66
N LEU A 419 -35.21 -17.71 -15.62
CA LEU A 419 -34.53 -16.43 -15.57
C LEU A 419 -35.49 -15.23 -15.63
N ALA A 420 -36.53 -15.30 -16.48
CA ALA A 420 -37.54 -14.24 -16.56
C ALA A 420 -38.31 -14.05 -15.24
N ARG A 421 -38.49 -15.11 -14.43
CA ARG A 421 -39.11 -15.00 -13.11
C ARG A 421 -38.23 -14.20 -12.15
N ASP A 422 -36.94 -14.49 -12.11
CA ASP A 422 -36.01 -13.81 -11.22
C ASP A 422 -35.81 -12.36 -11.68
N THR A 423 -35.71 -12.14 -13.00
CA THR A 423 -35.64 -10.81 -13.62
C THR A 423 -36.86 -9.96 -13.25
N VAL A 424 -38.07 -10.52 -13.35
CA VAL A 424 -39.31 -9.83 -12.95
C VAL A 424 -39.31 -9.52 -11.45
N ALA A 425 -38.89 -10.46 -10.60
CA ALA A 425 -38.81 -10.23 -9.17
C ALA A 425 -37.78 -9.13 -8.81
N THR A 426 -36.60 -9.14 -9.43
CA THR A 426 -35.57 -8.11 -9.23
C THR A 426 -36.08 -6.75 -9.68
N TRP A 427 -36.73 -6.68 -10.85
CA TRP A 427 -37.32 -5.44 -11.35
C TRP A 427 -38.37 -4.86 -10.42
N LEU A 428 -39.28 -5.70 -9.91
CA LEU A 428 -40.29 -5.28 -8.96
C LEU A 428 -39.67 -4.84 -7.62
N ASN A 429 -38.56 -5.46 -7.19
CA ASN A 429 -37.81 -5.00 -6.02
C ASN A 429 -37.25 -3.58 -6.24
N PHE A 430 -36.68 -3.29 -7.40
CA PHE A 430 -36.20 -1.97 -7.79
C PHE A 430 -37.34 -0.92 -7.85
N LEU A 431 -38.48 -1.29 -8.43
CA LEU A 431 -39.66 -0.42 -8.46
C LEU A 431 -40.20 -0.13 -7.05
N ALA A 432 -40.13 -1.10 -6.14
CA ALA A 432 -40.47 -0.94 -4.72
C ALA A 432 -39.45 -0.11 -3.91
N GLY A 433 -38.35 0.35 -4.53
CA GLY A 433 -37.33 1.18 -3.90
C GLY A 433 -36.26 0.40 -3.13
N ASN A 434 -36.13 -0.91 -3.37
CA ASN A 434 -35.01 -1.68 -2.81
C ASN A 434 -33.72 -1.39 -3.61
N PRO A 435 -32.57 -1.27 -2.94
CA PRO A 435 -31.29 -1.04 -3.60
C PRO A 435 -30.91 -2.26 -4.46
N ILE A 436 -30.36 -2.00 -5.64
CA ILE A 436 -29.83 -3.03 -6.54
C ILE A 436 -28.33 -2.81 -6.84
N GLY A 437 -27.68 -1.86 -6.16
CA GLY A 437 -26.27 -1.52 -6.41
C GLY A 437 -26.02 -0.70 -7.68
N ASP A 438 -24.74 -0.45 -7.94
CA ASP A 438 -24.23 0.28 -9.11
C ASP A 438 -23.91 -0.71 -10.24
N ALA A 439 -24.29 -0.39 -11.49
CA ALA A 439 -24.02 -1.25 -12.65
C ALA A 439 -22.51 -1.49 -12.93
N THR A 440 -21.64 -0.64 -12.38
CA THR A 440 -20.19 -0.76 -12.49
C THR A 440 -19.59 -1.79 -11.54
N ASP A 441 -20.29 -2.12 -10.45
CA ASP A 441 -19.93 -3.25 -9.59
C ASP A 441 -20.28 -4.57 -10.30
N PRO A 442 -19.28 -5.45 -10.57
CA PRO A 442 -19.47 -6.72 -11.25
C PRO A 442 -20.39 -7.69 -10.51
N ASN A 443 -20.57 -7.52 -9.19
CA ASN A 443 -21.31 -8.44 -8.32
C ASN A 443 -22.63 -7.83 -7.83
N SER A 444 -23.04 -6.68 -8.37
CA SER A 444 -24.29 -6.01 -7.99
C SER A 444 -25.51 -6.72 -8.58
N PRO A 445 -26.67 -6.68 -7.88
CA PRO A 445 -27.94 -7.08 -8.47
C PRO A 445 -28.28 -6.35 -9.79
N HIS A 446 -27.84 -5.10 -9.95
CA HIS A 446 -27.98 -4.29 -11.17
C HIS A 446 -27.23 -4.93 -12.32
N LYS A 447 -25.95 -5.29 -12.12
CA LYS A 447 -25.15 -5.94 -13.15
C LYS A 447 -25.74 -7.27 -13.59
N TYR A 448 -26.21 -8.09 -12.65
CA TYR A 448 -26.87 -9.36 -12.98
C TYR A 448 -28.23 -9.14 -13.66
N LEU A 449 -28.95 -8.07 -13.35
CA LEU A 449 -30.20 -7.73 -14.03
C LEU A 449 -29.95 -7.35 -15.50
N ASP A 450 -28.93 -6.53 -15.78
CA ASP A 450 -28.53 -6.20 -17.16
C ASP A 450 -28.13 -7.46 -17.93
N GLN A 451 -27.34 -8.35 -17.31
CA GLN A 451 -26.99 -9.64 -17.91
C GLN A 451 -28.22 -10.52 -18.16
N ALA A 452 -29.24 -10.47 -17.30
CA ALA A 452 -30.49 -11.18 -17.52
C ALA A 452 -31.29 -10.62 -18.69
N ILE A 453 -31.32 -9.28 -18.86
CA ILE A 453 -31.94 -8.58 -19.99
C ILE A 453 -31.28 -9.02 -21.28
N ASP A 454 -29.95 -8.88 -21.39
CA ASP A 454 -29.16 -9.34 -22.54
C ASP A 454 -29.48 -10.81 -22.90
N TRP A 455 -29.45 -11.67 -21.88
CA TRP A 455 -29.67 -13.09 -22.07
C TRP A 455 -31.08 -13.41 -22.58
N LEU A 456 -32.09 -12.71 -22.06
CA LEU A 456 -33.49 -12.87 -22.47
C LEU A 456 -33.75 -12.30 -23.87
N GLN A 457 -33.14 -11.17 -24.22
CA GLN A 457 -33.23 -10.58 -25.56
C GLN A 457 -32.70 -11.54 -26.63
N VAL A 458 -31.48 -12.07 -26.44
CA VAL A 458 -30.87 -13.03 -27.38
C VAL A 458 -31.72 -14.30 -27.50
N THR A 459 -32.17 -14.86 -26.38
CA THR A 459 -32.92 -16.13 -26.38
C THR A 459 -34.37 -15.99 -26.86
N ASN A 460 -34.88 -14.76 -26.99
CA ASN A 460 -36.14 -14.44 -27.65
C ASN A 460 -36.00 -14.05 -29.13
N GLY A 461 -34.80 -14.14 -29.70
CA GLY A 461 -34.54 -13.95 -31.13
C GLY A 461 -33.96 -12.57 -31.50
N GLY A 462 -33.61 -11.76 -30.50
CA GLY A 462 -32.89 -10.51 -30.66
C GLY A 462 -31.37 -10.69 -30.77
N THR A 463 -30.65 -9.63 -30.37
CA THR A 463 -29.18 -9.58 -30.33
C THR A 463 -28.71 -8.87 -29.05
N PRO A 464 -27.45 -9.00 -28.61
CA PRO A 464 -26.91 -8.31 -27.42
C PRO A 464 -26.75 -6.79 -27.57
N SER A 465 -27.11 -6.22 -28.72
CA SER A 465 -27.21 -4.76 -28.88
C SER A 465 -28.65 -4.32 -29.14
N SER A 466 -29.60 -5.24 -29.03
CA SER A 466 -31.01 -4.90 -29.06
C SER A 466 -31.28 -4.05 -27.82
N GLN A 467 -31.62 -2.78 -27.99
CA GLN A 467 -31.99 -1.93 -26.84
C GLN A 467 -33.42 -2.24 -26.34
N PHE A 468 -34.16 -3.06 -27.09
CA PHE A 468 -35.54 -3.47 -26.82
C PHE A 468 -35.84 -4.82 -27.48
N GLU A 469 -36.40 -5.77 -26.72
CA GLU A 469 -37.06 -6.98 -27.25
C GLU A 469 -38.33 -7.29 -26.44
N ASP A 470 -39.27 -8.01 -27.05
CA ASP A 470 -40.51 -8.44 -26.41
C ASP A 470 -40.51 -9.93 -26.00
N TRP A 471 -41.25 -10.23 -24.93
CA TRP A 471 -41.45 -11.61 -24.51
C TRP A 471 -42.29 -12.40 -25.50
N GLY A 472 -41.84 -13.62 -25.83
CA GLY A 472 -42.63 -14.60 -26.59
C GLY A 472 -42.03 -15.00 -27.94
N GLY A 473 -40.91 -14.40 -28.33
CA GLY A 473 -40.08 -14.85 -29.45
C GLY A 473 -39.20 -16.08 -29.13
N GLY A 474 -38.32 -16.44 -30.06
CA GLY A 474 -37.26 -17.44 -29.85
C GLY A 474 -37.70 -18.90 -29.67
N SER A 475 -36.73 -19.77 -29.40
CA SER A 475 -36.93 -21.21 -29.14
C SER A 475 -36.62 -21.55 -27.69
N ALA A 476 -37.26 -22.59 -27.15
CA ALA A 476 -37.04 -23.02 -25.78
C ALA A 476 -35.57 -23.37 -25.49
N VAL A 477 -35.03 -22.84 -24.40
CA VAL A 477 -33.66 -23.10 -23.94
C VAL A 477 -33.71 -24.18 -22.87
N LYS A 478 -33.00 -25.29 -23.06
CA LYS A 478 -33.00 -26.39 -22.09
C LYS A 478 -31.87 -26.21 -21.07
N ALA A 479 -32.07 -26.72 -19.86
CA ALA A 479 -31.09 -26.65 -18.78
C ALA A 479 -29.76 -27.37 -19.07
N ASN A 480 -29.67 -28.18 -20.13
CA ASN A 480 -28.43 -28.87 -20.53
C ASN A 480 -27.72 -28.20 -21.72
N THR A 481 -28.17 -27.01 -22.16
CA THR A 481 -27.54 -26.23 -23.24
C THR A 481 -26.34 -25.44 -22.73
N ALA A 482 -25.45 -25.03 -23.62
CA ALA A 482 -24.32 -24.19 -23.22
C ALA A 482 -24.77 -22.78 -22.80
N ALA A 483 -25.82 -22.24 -23.44
CA ALA A 483 -26.48 -20.99 -23.06
C ALA A 483 -26.87 -20.93 -21.57
N TRP A 484 -27.26 -22.09 -21.00
CA TRP A 484 -27.62 -22.17 -19.59
C TRP A 484 -26.42 -22.41 -18.66
N ASN A 485 -25.39 -23.14 -19.08
CA ASN A 485 -24.33 -23.63 -18.16
C ASN A 485 -22.95 -22.99 -18.36
N VAL A 486 -22.72 -22.31 -19.47
CA VAL A 486 -21.40 -21.81 -19.88
C VAL A 486 -21.48 -20.33 -20.27
N GLY A 487 -22.47 -19.96 -21.08
CA GLY A 487 -22.59 -18.63 -21.67
C GLY A 487 -23.23 -18.70 -23.06
N LEU A 488 -23.67 -17.55 -23.60
CA LEU A 488 -24.39 -17.49 -24.87
C LEU A 488 -23.49 -17.53 -26.11
N GLU A 489 -22.19 -17.24 -25.96
CA GLU A 489 -21.19 -17.13 -27.02
C GLU A 489 -20.99 -18.43 -27.82
N THR A 490 -21.39 -19.57 -27.24
CA THR A 490 -21.28 -20.88 -27.87
C THR A 490 -22.52 -21.31 -28.66
N GLU A 491 -23.67 -20.64 -28.47
CA GLU A 491 -24.97 -21.04 -29.02
C GLU A 491 -25.61 -19.99 -29.93
N SER A 492 -25.12 -18.74 -29.92
CA SER A 492 -25.58 -17.67 -30.80
C SER A 492 -24.39 -16.93 -31.41
N SER A 493 -24.35 -16.84 -32.75
CA SER A 493 -23.36 -16.01 -33.46
C SER A 493 -23.53 -14.51 -33.20
N ASN A 494 -24.65 -14.14 -32.55
CA ASN A 494 -24.95 -12.77 -32.20
C ASN A 494 -24.52 -12.43 -30.77
N ALA A 495 -24.25 -13.42 -29.91
CA ALA A 495 -23.87 -13.24 -28.50
C ALA A 495 -22.50 -12.58 -28.30
N THR A 496 -22.32 -11.89 -27.17
CA THR A 496 -21.03 -11.36 -26.70
C THR A 496 -20.54 -12.18 -25.49
N THR A 497 -19.94 -11.56 -24.47
CA THR A 497 -19.53 -12.24 -23.22
C THR A 497 -20.63 -12.13 -22.18
N GLU A 498 -21.79 -12.73 -22.44
CA GLU A 498 -22.85 -12.83 -21.43
C GLU A 498 -22.56 -13.98 -20.45
N LEU A 499 -22.94 -13.78 -19.18
CA LEU A 499 -22.85 -14.83 -18.17
C LEU A 499 -23.78 -16.02 -18.48
N ALA A 500 -23.43 -17.18 -17.92
CA ALA A 500 -24.26 -18.37 -18.01
C ALA A 500 -25.62 -18.14 -17.32
N GLY A 501 -26.72 -18.57 -17.95
CA GLY A 501 -28.06 -18.35 -17.41
C GLY A 501 -28.29 -18.92 -16.01
N ASN A 502 -27.61 -20.02 -15.65
CA ASN A 502 -27.67 -20.61 -14.32
C ASN A 502 -26.98 -19.77 -13.24
N LEU A 503 -25.90 -19.05 -13.57
CA LEU A 503 -25.20 -18.14 -12.67
C LEU A 503 -26.08 -16.91 -12.42
N ILE A 504 -26.60 -16.28 -13.47
CA ILE A 504 -27.49 -15.13 -13.34
C ILE A 504 -28.74 -15.49 -12.51
N HIS A 505 -29.32 -16.69 -12.75
CA HIS A 505 -30.41 -17.22 -11.95
C HIS A 505 -30.04 -17.32 -10.47
N GLN A 506 -28.89 -17.91 -10.15
CA GLN A 506 -28.44 -18.09 -8.76
C GLN A 506 -28.30 -16.76 -8.02
N GLU A 507 -27.69 -15.76 -8.67
CA GLU A 507 -27.45 -14.45 -8.09
C GLU A 507 -28.73 -13.65 -7.88
N LEU A 508 -29.59 -13.57 -8.91
CA LEU A 508 -30.86 -12.86 -8.80
C LEU A 508 -31.86 -13.58 -7.88
N ASP A 509 -31.91 -14.92 -7.90
CA ASP A 509 -32.76 -15.69 -6.97
C ASP A 509 -32.31 -15.42 -5.53
N PHE A 510 -31.01 -15.47 -5.26
CA PHE A 510 -30.49 -15.19 -3.93
C PHE A 510 -30.83 -13.77 -3.47
N TYR A 511 -30.53 -12.75 -4.30
CA TYR A 511 -30.93 -11.36 -4.02
C TYR A 511 -32.42 -11.25 -3.74
N ASN A 512 -33.27 -11.82 -4.58
CA ASN A 512 -34.73 -11.74 -4.39
C ASN A 512 -35.22 -12.37 -3.08
N ASN A 513 -34.44 -13.26 -2.45
CA ASN A 513 -34.77 -13.90 -1.18
C ASN A 513 -34.06 -13.29 0.05
N THR A 514 -32.87 -12.72 -0.11
CA THR A 514 -31.98 -12.30 0.99
C THR A 514 -31.58 -10.83 0.95
N GLY A 515 -31.68 -10.17 -0.21
CA GLY A 515 -31.19 -8.80 -0.41
C GLY A 515 -29.70 -8.66 -0.67
N MET A 516 -29.01 -9.78 -0.87
CA MET A 516 -27.58 -9.87 -1.12
C MET A 516 -27.33 -10.74 -2.35
N THR A 517 -26.12 -10.73 -2.91
CA THR A 517 -25.72 -11.66 -4.00
C THR A 517 -25.02 -12.90 -3.43
N PHE A 518 -25.05 -14.00 -4.17
CA PHE A 518 -24.65 -15.33 -3.71
C PHE A 518 -23.14 -15.54 -3.74
N GLU A 519 -22.44 -15.15 -4.82
CA GLU A 519 -20.96 -15.07 -4.84
C GLU A 519 -20.45 -14.32 -3.60
N GLY A 520 -21.16 -13.26 -3.23
CA GLY A 520 -20.92 -12.52 -2.01
C GLY A 520 -21.09 -13.26 -0.71
N ALA A 521 -22.19 -13.99 -0.58
CA ALA A 521 -22.47 -14.79 0.60
C ALA A 521 -21.51 -15.98 0.76
N ILE A 522 -21.00 -16.57 -0.33
CA ILE A 522 -20.07 -17.71 -0.26
C ILE A 522 -18.71 -17.32 0.31
N LEU A 523 -18.25 -16.08 0.10
CA LEU A 523 -16.97 -15.63 0.65
C LEU A 523 -16.94 -15.68 2.20
N HIS A 524 -18.11 -15.75 2.85
CA HIS A 524 -18.22 -15.69 4.31
C HIS A 524 -18.98 -16.85 4.98
N ILE A 525 -19.74 -17.68 4.24
CA ILE A 525 -20.53 -18.78 4.86
C ILE A 525 -19.70 -20.03 5.19
N TYR A 526 -18.53 -20.23 4.58
CA TYR A 526 -17.69 -21.40 4.93
C TYR A 526 -16.74 -21.20 6.11
N ALA A 527 -16.75 -20.03 6.78
CA ALA A 527 -15.92 -19.78 7.96
C ALA A 527 -16.58 -20.13 9.30
N ASN A 528 -17.89 -20.45 9.37
CA ASN A 528 -18.58 -20.63 10.66
C ASN A 528 -19.52 -21.83 10.81
N ASP A 529 -19.56 -22.74 9.84
CA ASP A 529 -20.27 -24.00 10.01
C ASP A 529 -19.25 -25.10 10.32
N GLY A 530 -18.85 -25.15 11.59
CA GLY A 530 -18.08 -26.27 12.15
C GLY A 530 -18.77 -27.60 11.88
N GLY A 531 -18.27 -28.30 10.87
CA GLY A 531 -18.33 -29.74 10.68
C GLY A 531 -16.94 -30.35 10.84
#